data_AF-A0A970QMD7-F1
#
_entry.id   AF-A0A970QMD7-F1
#
_cell.length_a   1.000
_cell.length_b   1.000
_cell.length_c   1.000
_cell.angle_alpha   90.00
_cell.angle_beta   90.00
_cell.angle_gamma   90.00
#
_symmetry.space_group_name_H-M   'P 1'
#
loop_
_entity.id
_entity.type
_entity.pdbx_description
1 polymer ?
#
loop_
_entity_poly.entity_id
_entity_poly.type
_entity_poly.pdbx_seq_one_letter_code
_entity_poly.pdbx_strand_id
1 'polypeptide(L)' 'MELWFSEKHTPHVKLSIQVDRQLYSAQSEFQRIDIFESQEFGRMLVLDGYLMLTE' A
#
# COMPACT_ATOMS: atom_id res chain seq x y z
N MET A 1 11.88 3.91 -12.62
CA MET A 1 10.45 3.70 -12.92
C MET A 1 9.72 4.08 -11.64
N GLU A 2 8.81 5.04 -11.69
CA GLU A 2 8.12 5.51 -10.47
C GLU A 2 6.98 4.54 -10.12
N LEU A 3 7.02 3.99 -8.90
CA LEU A 3 5.99 3.10 -8.37
C LEU A 3 5.15 3.89 -7.36
N TRP A 4 3.83 3.81 -7.50
CA TRP A 4 2.88 4.53 -6.66
C TRP A 4 1.84 3.58 -6.09
N PHE A 5 1.72 3.53 -4.76
CA PHE A 5 0.55 2.99 -4.09
C PHE A 5 -0.58 4.02 -4.15
N SER A 6 -1.82 3.59 -4.36
CA SER A 6 -2.97 4.46 -4.51
C SER A 6 -4.21 3.86 -3.85
N GLU A 7 -4.67 4.50 -2.78
CA GLU A 7 -5.89 4.13 -2.05
C GLU A 7 -7.03 5.08 -2.41
N LYS A 8 -8.16 4.55 -2.87
CA LYS A 8 -9.36 5.34 -3.18
C LYS A 8 -10.27 5.36 -1.96
N HIS A 9 -10.49 6.54 -1.37
CA HIS A 9 -11.42 6.70 -0.25
C HIS A 9 -12.85 6.96 -0.72
N THR A 10 -13.03 7.73 -1.80
CA THR A 10 -14.32 8.00 -2.45
C THR A 10 -14.14 8.08 -3.97
N PRO A 11 -15.21 8.20 -4.78
CA PRO A 11 -15.08 8.41 -6.23
C PRO A 11 -14.25 9.63 -6.63
N HIS A 12 -14.09 10.61 -5.73
CA HIS A 12 -13.40 11.88 -5.99
C HIS A 12 -12.19 12.12 -5.08
N VAL A 13 -11.87 11.19 -4.17
CA VAL A 13 -10.77 11.32 -3.20
C VAL A 13 -9.88 10.09 -3.25
N LYS A 14 -8.58 10.32 -3.47
CA LYS A 14 -7.54 9.28 -3.53
C LYS A 14 -6.31 9.75 -2.77
N LEU A 15 -5.76 8.88 -1.93
CA LEU A 15 -4.42 9.01 -1.36
C LEU A 15 -3.43 8.31 -2.29
N SER A 16 -2.28 8.92 -2.56
CA SER A 16 -1.22 8.28 -3.35
C SER A 16 0.13 8.52 -2.71
N ILE A 17 0.88 7.43 -2.56
CA ILE A 17 2.18 7.42 -1.88
C ILE A 17 3.19 6.80 -2.84
N GLN A 18 4.31 7.49 -3.03
CA GLN A 18 5.43 6.94 -3.79
C GLN A 18 6.09 5.83 -2.97
N VAL A 19 6.33 4.69 -3.63
CA VAL A 19 6.95 3.52 -3.02
C VAL A 19 8.17 3.13 -3.82
N ASP A 20 9.19 2.60 -3.14
CA ASP A 20 10.43 2.16 -3.77
C ASP A 20 10.27 0.76 -4.35
N ARG A 21 9.62 -0.13 -3.60
CA ARG A 21 9.35 -1.51 -3.99
C ARG A 21 8.24 -2.16 -3.18
N GLN A 22 7.66 -3.22 -3.73
CA GLN A 22 6.83 -4.15 -2.98
C GLN A 22 7.73 -5.23 -2.36
N LEU A 23 7.69 -5.35 -1.04
CA LEU A 23 8.48 -6.32 -0.28
C LEU A 23 7.78 -7.68 -0.20
N TYR A 24 6.46 -7.68 -0.09
CA TYR A 24 5.66 -8.88 0.06
C TYR A 24 4.27 -8.73 -0.56
N SER A 25 3.73 -9.84 -1.05
CA SER A 25 2.40 -9.91 -1.60
C SER A 25 1.85 -11.33 -1.48
N ALA A 26 0.71 -11.50 -0.80
CA ALA A 26 0.05 -12.80 -0.70
C ALA A 26 -1.45 -12.68 -0.54
N GLN A 27 -2.18 -13.66 -1.07
CA GLN A 27 -3.59 -13.85 -0.81
C GLN A 27 -3.76 -14.85 0.33
N SER A 28 -4.45 -14.43 1.40
CA SER A 28 -4.95 -15.35 2.44
C SER A 28 -6.38 -15.79 2.14
N GLU A 29 -6.94 -16.65 2.97
CA GLU A 29 -8.36 -17.01 2.91
C GLU A 29 -9.29 -15.79 3.11
N PHE A 30 -8.82 -14.75 3.80
CA PHE A 30 -9.65 -13.61 4.21
C PHE A 30 -9.38 -12.34 3.41
N GLN A 31 -8.11 -12.08 3.07
CA GLN A 31 -7.68 -10.78 2.54
C GLN A 31 -6.35 -10.86 1.78
N ARG A 32 -6.15 -9.90 0.87
CA ARG A 32 -4.87 -9.62 0.21
C ARG A 32 -3.98 -8.86 1.16
N ILE A 33 -2.76 -9.35 1.35
CA ILE A 33 -1.73 -8.74 2.20
C ILE A 33 -0.61 -8.25 1.30
N ASP A 34 -0.33 -6.96 1.33
CA ASP A 34 0.79 -6.35 0.64
C ASP A 34 1.65 -5.55 1.61
N ILE A 35 2.97 -5.66 1.47
CA ILE A 35 3.94 -4.83 2.21
C ILE A 35 4.74 -4.02 1.19
N PHE A 36 4.73 -2.70 1.35
CA PHE A 36 5.51 -1.79 0.53
C PHE A 36 6.61 -1.12 1.36
N GLU A 37 7.69 -0.75 0.69
CA GLU A 37 8.72 0.15 1.24
C GLU A 37 8.55 1.53 0.61
N SER A 38 8.48 2.57 1.43
CA SER A 38 8.38 3.97 1.02
C SER A 38 9.48 4.78 1.70
N GLN A 39 10.05 5.73 0.95
CA GLN A 39 11.05 6.65 1.47
C GLN A 39 10.55 7.48 2.67
N GLU A 40 9.32 7.98 2.63
CA GLU A 40 8.78 8.91 3.65
C GLU A 40 8.03 8.20 4.79
N PHE A 41 7.51 6.99 4.54
CA PHE A 41 6.64 6.26 5.47
C PHE A 41 7.21 4.91 5.94
N GLY A 42 8.44 4.57 5.55
CA GLY A 42 9.06 3.30 5.87
C GLY A 42 8.24 2.12 5.32
N ARG A 43 8.09 1.06 6.11
CA ARG A 43 7.28 -0.10 5.73
C ARG A 43 5.80 0.16 5.94
N MET A 44 5.03 -0.05 4.88
CA MET A 44 3.58 0.13 4.88
C MET A 44 2.89 -1.23 4.78
N LEU A 45 1.97 -1.50 5.71
CA LEU A 45 1.05 -2.65 5.64
C LEU A 45 -0.24 -2.23 4.93
N VAL A 46 -0.57 -2.95 3.86
CA VAL A 46 -1.79 -2.77 3.08
C VAL A 46 -2.61 -4.05 3.11
N LEU A 47 -3.89 -3.94 3.47
CA LEU A 47 -4.84 -5.05 3.44
C LEU A 47 -5.98 -4.71 2.47
N ASP A 48 -6.23 -5.57 1.51
CA ASP A 48 -7.26 -5.39 0.45
C ASP A 48 -7.19 -4.04 -0.28
N GLY A 49 -5.98 -3.49 -0.42
CA GLY A 49 -5.74 -2.20 -1.09
C GLY A 49 -5.94 -0.96 -0.21
N TYR A 50 -6.16 -1.13 1.09
CA TYR A 50 -6.28 -0.06 2.08
C TYR A 50 -5.04 -0.02 2.99
N LEU A 51 -4.50 1.18 3.24
CA LEU A 51 -3.40 1.39 4.17
C LEU A 51 -3.86 1.14 5.61
N MET A 52 -3.15 0.27 6.33
CA MET A 52 -3.48 -0.08 7.71
C MET A 52 -2.56 0.63 8.71
N LEU A 53 -1.24 0.56 8.47
CA LEU A 53 -0.23 1.19 9.31
C LEU A 53 1.07 1.42 8.54
N THR A 54 1.87 2.33 9.08
CA THR A 54 3.24 2.66 8.66
C THR A 54 4.18 2.51 9.87
N GLU A 55 5.49 2.49 9.64
CA GLU A 55 6.49 2.53 10.72
C GLU A 55 6.49 3.85 11.52
#